data_AF-A0A2V8RP00-F1
#
_entry.id   AF-A0A2V8RP00-F1
#
_cell.length_a   1.000
_cell.length_b   1.000
_cell.length_c   1.000
_cell.angle_alpha   90.00
_cell.angle_beta   90.00
_cell.angle_gamma   90.00
#
_symmetry.space_group_name_H-M   'P 1'
#
loop_
_entity.id
_entity.type
_entity.pdbx_description
1 polymer ?
#
loop_
_entity_poly.entity_id
_entity_poly.type
_entity_poly.pdbx_seq_one_letter_code
_entity_poly.pdbx_strand_id
1 'polypeptide(L)'
;MTQFAPCPKCNSSTAQQLKFTWWGGALGPKLLSHVKCETCGAKYNGKTGQDNTTKIVIYSAVVGLISFVLFFAIAFAFAFR
;
A
#
# COMPACT_ATOMS: atom_id res chain seq x y z
N MET A 1 6.31 8.96 -18.89
CA MET A 1 6.19 7.74 -18.06
C MET A 1 7.00 7.99 -16.79
N THR A 2 6.42 7.88 -15.60
CA THR A 2 7.21 7.98 -14.36
C THR A 2 8.19 6.82 -14.32
N GLN A 3 9.47 7.10 -14.48
CA GLN A 3 10.52 6.08 -14.39
C GLN A 3 10.58 5.57 -12.94
N PHE A 4 10.27 4.29 -12.73
CA PHE A 4 10.43 3.66 -11.43
C PHE A 4 11.90 3.28 -11.21
N ALA A 5 12.29 3.19 -9.94
CA ALA A 5 13.58 2.65 -9.54
C ALA A 5 13.74 1.21 -10.07
N PRO A 6 14.95 0.76 -10.45
CA PRO A 6 15.18 -0.60 -10.91
C PRO A 6 14.73 -1.63 -9.87
N CYS A 7 14.22 -2.77 -10.35
CA CYS A 7 13.78 -3.85 -9.49
C CYS A 7 14.97 -4.38 -8.64
N PRO A 8 14.85 -4.43 -7.31
CA PRO A 8 15.95 -4.87 -6.45
C PRO A 8 16.30 -6.37 -6.59
N LYS A 9 15.42 -7.17 -7.22
CA LYS A 9 15.63 -8.62 -7.40
C LYS A 9 16.26 -8.99 -8.74
N CYS A 10 15.94 -8.28 -9.82
CA CYS A 10 16.38 -8.64 -11.18
C CYS A 10 16.92 -7.47 -12.00
N ASN A 11 17.03 -6.29 -11.39
CA ASN A 11 17.54 -5.05 -11.99
C ASN A 11 16.77 -4.52 -13.23
N SER A 12 15.62 -5.10 -13.56
CA SER A 12 14.75 -4.62 -14.63
C SER A 12 14.21 -3.22 -14.32
N SER A 13 14.20 -2.34 -15.33
CA SER A 13 13.64 -0.99 -15.28
C SER A 13 12.13 -0.96 -15.54
N THR A 14 11.53 -2.10 -15.91
CA THR A 14 10.11 -2.20 -16.25
C THR A 14 9.31 -2.64 -15.03
N ALA A 15 8.46 -1.73 -14.54
CA ALA A 15 7.51 -2.00 -13.47
C ALA A 15 6.19 -1.28 -13.72
N GLN A 16 5.13 -1.86 -13.18
CA GLN A 16 3.78 -1.31 -13.21
C GLN A 16 3.30 -0.96 -11.81
N GLN A 17 2.64 0.19 -11.67
CA GLN A 17 2.01 0.55 -10.42
C GLN A 17 0.76 -0.31 -10.16
N LEU A 18 0.69 -0.90 -8.96
CA LEU A 18 -0.48 -1.71 -8.59
C LEU A 18 -1.69 -0.79 -8.39
N LYS A 19 -2.81 -1.13 -9.04
CA LYS A 19 -4.07 -0.38 -8.90
C LYS A 19 -4.83 -0.72 -7.60
N PHE A 20 -4.59 -1.91 -7.07
CA PHE A 20 -5.26 -2.42 -5.88
C PHE A 20 -4.36 -3.39 -5.10
N THR A 21 -4.51 -3.41 -3.78
CA THR A 21 -3.95 -4.44 -2.88
C THR A 21 -4.97 -4.80 -1.82
N TRP A 22 -4.95 -6.05 -1.33
CA TRP A 22 -5.89 -6.49 -0.30
C TRP A 22 -5.72 -5.76 1.04
N TRP A 23 -4.49 -5.36 1.40
CA TRP A 23 -4.21 -4.61 2.64
C TRP A 23 -4.41 -3.10 2.51
N GLY A 24 -4.39 -2.58 1.28
CA GLY A 24 -4.33 -1.15 0.99
C GLY A 24 -5.49 -0.59 0.18
N GLY A 25 -6.39 -1.45 -0.31
CA GLY A 25 -7.39 -1.06 -1.28
C GLY A 25 -6.76 -0.42 -2.53
N ALA A 26 -7.47 0.56 -3.10
CA ALA A 26 -6.98 1.37 -4.21
C ALA A 26 -6.01 2.49 -3.77
N LEU A 27 -5.99 2.84 -2.48
CA LEU A 27 -5.21 3.97 -1.95
C LEU A 27 -3.79 3.57 -1.56
N GLY A 28 -3.63 2.47 -0.82
CA GLY A 28 -2.36 2.00 -0.27
C GLY A 28 -1.25 1.89 -1.31
N PRO A 29 -1.47 1.28 -2.49
CA PRO A 29 -0.45 1.21 -3.53
C PRO A 29 0.00 2.58 -4.06
N LYS A 30 -0.92 3.54 -4.18
CA LYS A 30 -0.59 4.90 -4.60
C LYS A 30 0.22 5.64 -3.54
N LEU A 31 -0.24 5.59 -2.28
CA LEU A 31 0.43 6.27 -1.15
C LEU A 31 1.83 5.73 -0.91
N LEU A 32 2.00 4.41 -0.97
CA LEU A 32 3.29 3.77 -0.71
C LEU A 32 4.14 3.60 -1.98
N SER A 33 3.68 4.11 -3.13
CA SER A 33 4.36 3.93 -4.42
C SER A 33 4.68 2.44 -4.70
N HIS A 34 3.73 1.56 -4.38
CA HIS A 34 3.92 0.12 -4.48
C HIS A 34 3.74 -0.34 -5.92
N VAL A 35 4.81 -0.87 -6.51
CA VAL A 35 4.86 -1.32 -7.90
C VAL A 35 5.15 -2.82 -7.95
N LYS A 36 4.85 -3.44 -9.09
CA LYS A 36 5.21 -4.82 -9.43
C LYS A 36 6.15 -4.79 -10.63
N CYS A 37 7.30 -5.42 -10.51
CA CYS A 37 8.20 -5.66 -11.64
C CYS A 37 7.50 -6.54 -12.68
N GLU A 38 7.56 -6.14 -13.95
CA GLU A 38 6.93 -6.90 -15.03
C GLU A 38 7.75 -8.13 -15.44
N THR A 39 9.04 -8.14 -15.12
CA THR A 39 9.95 -9.25 -15.48
C THR A 39 9.92 -10.39 -14.45
N CYS A 40 10.10 -10.10 -13.15
CA CYS A 40 10.19 -11.14 -12.11
C CYS A 40 9.00 -11.16 -11.15
N GLY A 41 8.04 -10.24 -11.28
CA GLY A 41 6.87 -10.17 -10.41
C GLY A 41 7.13 -9.67 -8.98
N ALA A 42 8.37 -9.32 -8.64
CA ALA A 42 8.71 -8.74 -7.35
C ALA A 42 7.93 -7.44 -7.10
N LYS A 43 7.47 -7.25 -5.87
CA LYS A 43 6.77 -6.04 -5.45
C LYS A 43 7.69 -5.22 -4.56
N TYR A 44 7.75 -3.92 -4.79
CA TYR A 44 8.69 -3.03 -4.11
C TYR A 44 8.21 -1.57 -4.17
N ASN A 45 8.97 -0.66 -3.57
CA ASN A 45 8.74 0.77 -3.65
C ASN A 45 9.29 1.32 -4.97
N GLY A 46 8.42 1.74 -5.88
CA GLY A 46 8.81 2.26 -7.19
C GLY A 46 9.60 3.57 -7.15
N LYS A 47 9.65 4.29 -6.03
CA LYS A 47 10.48 5.49 -5.87
C LYS A 47 11.89 5.17 -5.39
N THR A 48 12.04 4.21 -4.48
CA THR A 48 13.33 3.95 -3.80
C THR A 48 13.98 2.62 -4.16
N GLY A 49 13.27 1.70 -4.81
CA GLY A 49 13.76 0.34 -5.06
C GLY A 49 13.72 -0.57 -3.81
N GLN A 50 13.29 -0.06 -2.65
CA GLN A 50 13.31 -0.79 -1.38
C GLN A 50 12.01 -1.55 -1.12
N ASP A 51 12.02 -2.43 -0.12
CA ASP A 51 10.81 -3.09 0.37
C ASP A 51 9.84 -2.07 1.01
N ASN A 52 8.54 -2.31 0.87
CA ASN A 52 7.48 -1.50 1.45
C ASN A 52 6.87 -2.13 2.73
N THR A 53 7.32 -3.31 3.15
CA THR A 53 6.71 -4.10 4.23
C THR A 53 6.51 -3.28 5.50
N THR A 54 7.54 -2.60 6.00
CA THR A 54 7.43 -1.74 7.20
C THR A 54 6.38 -0.63 7.02
N LYS A 55 6.35 0.03 5.86
CA LYS A 55 5.39 1.09 5.57
C LYS A 55 3.97 0.55 5.43
N ILE A 56 3.81 -0.65 4.89
CA ILE A 56 2.53 -1.37 4.78
C ILE A 56 2.00 -1.67 6.18
N VAL A 57 2.83 -2.20 7.07
CA VAL A 57 2.44 -2.51 8.46
C VAL A 57 1.96 -1.24 9.18
N ILE A 58 2.72 -0.14 9.08
CA ILE A 58 2.34 1.15 9.68
C ILE A 58 1.02 1.65 9.08
N TYR A 59 0.89 1.64 7.75
CA TYR A 59 -0.34 2.03 7.05
C TYR A 59 -1.55 1.22 7.55
N SER A 60 -1.42 -0.12 7.61
CA SER A 60 -2.50 -1.01 8.03
C SER A 60 -2.87 -0.80 9.49
N ALA A 61 -1.90 -0.55 10.38
CA ALA A 61 -2.17 -0.26 11.79
C ALA A 61 -2.95 1.05 11.96
N VAL A 62 -2.55 2.11 11.25
CA VAL A 62 -3.23 3.42 11.30
C VAL A 62 -4.65 3.33 10.75
N VAL A 63 -4.82 2.70 9.58
CA VAL A 63 -6.16 2.51 8.98
C VAL A 63 -7.04 1.67 9.90
N GLY A 64 -6.51 0.57 10.45
CA GLY A 64 -7.23 -0.28 11.39
C GLY A 64 -7.70 0.47 12.64
N LEU A 65 -6.83 1.30 13.23
CA LEU A 65 -7.18 2.12 14.41
C LEU A 65 -8.29 3.13 14.08
N ILE A 66 -8.18 3.84 12.95
CA ILE A 66 -9.20 4.80 12.52
C ILE A 66 -10.53 4.10 12.28
N SER A 67 -10.53 2.99 11.55
CA SER A 67 -11.74 2.20 11.29
C SER A 67 -12.38 1.68 12.58
N PHE A 68 -11.57 1.24 13.55
CA PHE A 68 -12.05 0.80 14.86
C PHE A 68 -12.73 1.94 15.61
N VAL A 69 -12.07 3.10 15.75
CA VAL A 69 -12.63 4.27 16.44
C VAL A 69 -13.94 4.73 15.79
N LEU A 70 -13.96 4.84 14.45
CA LEU A 70 -15.16 5.25 13.73
C LEU A 70 -16.31 4.25 13.91
N PHE A 71 -16.02 2.95 13.86
CA PHE A 71 -17.03 1.91 14.08
C PHE A 71 -17.69 2.06 15.45
N PHE A 72 -16.90 2.19 16.53
CA PHE A 72 -17.45 2.35 17.88
C PHE A 72 -18.15 3.68 18.09
N ALA A 73 -17.64 4.78 17.52
CA ALA A 73 -18.31 6.08 17.60
C ALA A 73 -19.69 6.05 16.92
N ILE A 74 -19.77 5.44 15.75
CA ILE A 74 -21.03 5.26 15.01
C ILE A 74 -21.97 4.33 15.78
N ALA A 75 -21.48 3.17 16.23
CA ALA A 75 -22.29 2.21 16.98
C ALA A 75 -22.84 2.83 18.30
N PHE A 76 -22.01 3.58 19.02
CA PHE A 76 -22.43 4.32 20.21
C PHE A 76 -23.50 5.36 19.87
N ALA A 77 -23.30 6.16 18.82
CA ALA A 77 -24.29 7.15 18.39
C ALA A 77 -25.65 6.52 18.02
N PHE A 78 -25.66 5.31 17.45
CA PHE A 78 -26.90 4.58 17.16
C PHE A 78 -27.51 3.91 18.40
N ALA A 79 -26.70 3.43 19.34
CA ALA A 79 -27.19 2.75 20.54
C ALA A 79 -27.84 3.69 21.57
N PHE A 80 -27.46 4.98 21.57
CA PHE A 80 -27.96 6.00 22.50
C PHE A 80 -28.89 7.04 21.82
N ARG A 81 -29.37 6.73 20.62
CA ARG A 81 -30.46 7.46 19.95
C ARG A 81 -31.80 6.83 20.31
#